data_AF-A0A158CGB4-F1
#
_entry.id   AF-A0A158CGB4-F1
#
_cell.length_a   1.000
_cell.length_b   1.000
_cell.length_c   1.000
_cell.angle_alpha   90.00
_cell.angle_beta   90.00
_cell.angle_gamma   90.00
#
_symmetry.space_group_name_H-M   'P 1'
#
loop_
_entity.id
_entity.type
_entity.pdbx_description
1 polymer ?
#
loop_
_entity_poly.entity_id
_entity_poly.type
_entity_poly.pdbx_seq_one_letter_code
_entity_poly.pdbx_strand_id
1 'polypeptide(L)'
;MVYVDTSVLVALCVRERMTAAVSNWYASVKDDLICGAWCVTEFASALGIKRRTGQLTEAQSAFAWQSFEQLCASDLQLTPIEPPVFHRAALLALDASTGLCAGDALHLATALDCKAKTIATLDAILADNSKKKKIKPVDF
;
A
#
# COMPACT_ATOMS: atom_id res chain seq x y z
N MET A 1 -11.86 -9.45 -0.47
CA MET A 1 -10.99 -8.35 -0.94
C MET A 1 -10.02 -7.92 0.14
N VAL A 2 -8.76 -7.74 -0.24
CA VAL A 2 -7.68 -7.22 0.61
C VAL A 2 -7.25 -5.87 0.05
N TYR A 3 -7.22 -4.84 0.89
CA TYR A 3 -6.62 -3.56 0.53
C TYR A 3 -5.10 -3.67 0.68
N VAL A 4 -4.34 -3.36 -0.37
CA VAL A 4 -2.87 -3.49 -0.37
C VAL A 4 -2.25 -2.10 -0.28
N ASP A 5 -1.51 -1.83 0.78
CA ASP A 5 -0.71 -0.61 0.94
C ASP A 5 0.56 -0.66 0.06
N THR A 6 1.03 0.51 -0.38
CA THR A 6 2.20 0.67 -1.22
C THR A 6 3.45 0.00 -0.65
N SER A 7 3.62 -0.04 0.68
CA SER A 7 4.77 -0.72 1.31
C SER A 7 4.89 -2.21 0.91
N VAL A 8 3.77 -2.90 0.73
CA VAL A 8 3.70 -4.29 0.26
C VAL A 8 4.03 -4.38 -1.22
N LEU A 9 3.53 -3.44 -2.03
CA LEU A 9 3.81 -3.37 -3.47
C LEU A 9 5.30 -3.16 -3.73
N VAL A 10 5.95 -2.29 -2.93
CA VAL A 10 7.41 -2.10 -2.94
C VAL A 10 8.12 -3.41 -2.62
N ALA A 11 7.72 -4.14 -1.59
CA ALA A 11 8.34 -5.42 -1.24
C ALA A 11 8.15 -6.53 -2.28
N LEU A 12 7.10 -6.46 -3.11
CA LEU A 12 6.88 -7.36 -4.25
C LEU A 12 7.75 -7.01 -5.46
N CYS A 13 8.00 -5.73 -5.72
CA CYS A 13 8.68 -5.27 -6.93
C CYS A 13 10.16 -4.94 -6.71
N VAL A 14 10.57 -4.77 -5.46
CA VAL A 14 11.93 -4.42 -5.03
C VAL A 14 12.36 -5.39 -3.94
N ARG A 15 13.65 -5.75 -3.94
CA ARG A 15 14.22 -6.60 -2.89
C ARG A 15 14.31 -5.83 -1.58
N GLU A 16 13.38 -6.13 -0.69
CA GLU A 16 13.26 -5.60 0.67
C GLU A 16 13.49 -6.69 1.71
N ARG A 17 13.62 -6.30 2.99
CA ARG A 17 13.73 -7.23 4.11
C ARG A 17 12.53 -8.20 4.18
N MET A 18 11.33 -7.73 3.88
CA MET A 18 10.08 -8.50 3.97
C MET A 18 9.68 -9.19 2.66
N THR A 19 10.49 -9.10 1.60
CA THR A 19 10.13 -9.65 0.28
C THR A 19 9.73 -11.12 0.33
N ALA A 20 10.46 -11.98 1.03
CA ALA A 20 10.14 -13.41 1.07
C ALA A 20 8.77 -13.69 1.69
N ALA A 21 8.45 -13.05 2.82
CA ALA A 21 7.18 -13.20 3.50
C ALA A 21 6.01 -12.66 2.65
N VAL A 22 6.19 -11.46 2.08
CA VAL A 22 5.20 -10.83 1.18
C VAL A 22 4.97 -11.66 -0.09
N SER A 23 6.01 -12.19 -0.71
CA SER A 23 5.89 -13.07 -1.88
C SER A 23 5.15 -14.37 -1.56
N ASN A 24 5.41 -14.97 -0.40
CA ASN A 24 4.68 -16.17 0.04
C ASN A 24 3.20 -15.88 0.28
N TRP A 25 2.90 -14.76 0.95
CA TRP A 25 1.52 -14.30 1.12
C TRP A 25 0.85 -14.08 -0.24
N TYR A 26 1.49 -13.36 -1.15
CA TYR A 26 0.97 -13.09 -2.49
C TYR A 26 0.72 -14.36 -3.31
N ALA A 27 1.57 -15.38 -3.21
CA ALA A 27 1.33 -16.67 -3.87
C ALA A 27 0.14 -17.44 -3.27
N SER A 28 -0.16 -17.21 -2.00
CA SER A 28 -1.21 -17.93 -1.26
C SER A 28 -2.58 -17.25 -1.33
N VAL A 29 -2.62 -15.92 -1.45
CA VAL A 29 -3.87 -15.14 -1.38
C VAL A 29 -4.81 -15.51 -2.52
N LYS A 30 -6.10 -15.63 -2.21
CA LYS A 30 -7.17 -15.95 -3.17
C LYS A 30 -8.25 -14.86 -3.24
N ASP A 31 -8.20 -13.92 -2.30
CA ASP A 31 -9.05 -12.73 -2.30
C ASP A 31 -8.60 -11.75 -3.39
N ASP A 32 -9.55 -11.03 -3.97
CA ASP A 32 -9.26 -9.90 -4.85
C ASP A 32 -8.38 -8.85 -4.13
N LEU A 33 -7.35 -8.39 -4.80
CA LEU A 33 -6.45 -7.36 -4.29
C LEU A 33 -6.88 -6.00 -4.85
N ILE A 34 -7.05 -5.04 -3.96
CA ILE A 34 -7.40 -3.67 -4.33
C ILE A 34 -6.39 -2.68 -3.75
N CYS A 35 -6.19 -1.56 -4.41
CA CYS A 35 -5.50 -0.41 -3.83
C CYS A 35 -6.10 0.89 -4.35
N GLY A 36 -6.04 1.96 -3.57
CA GLY A 36 -6.37 3.29 -4.08
C GLY A 36 -5.37 3.72 -5.16
N ALA A 37 -5.84 4.38 -6.21
CA ALA A 37 -4.99 4.88 -7.30
C ALA A 37 -3.82 5.77 -6.83
N TRP A 38 -3.89 6.30 -5.60
CA TRP A 38 -2.79 6.95 -4.88
C TRP A 38 -1.48 6.14 -4.90
N CYS A 39 -1.54 4.81 -4.81
CA CYS A 39 -0.33 3.98 -4.72
C CYS A 39 0.58 4.10 -5.94
N VAL A 40 0.05 4.50 -7.10
CA VAL A 40 0.84 4.73 -8.32
C VAL A 40 1.88 5.83 -8.08
N THR A 41 1.44 6.96 -7.54
CA THR A 41 2.33 8.10 -7.22
C THR A 41 3.25 7.75 -6.06
N GLU A 42 2.74 7.05 -5.05
CA GLU A 42 3.52 6.72 -3.87
C GLU A 42 4.60 5.68 -4.16
N PHE A 43 4.31 4.68 -4.99
CA PHE A 43 5.28 3.71 -5.46
C PHE A 43 6.37 4.39 -6.29
N ALA A 44 6.01 5.28 -7.22
CA ALA A 44 6.97 6.08 -7.98
C ALA A 44 7.86 6.93 -7.06
N SER A 45 7.27 7.55 -6.03
CA SER A 45 8.00 8.30 -5.01
C SER A 45 9.02 7.40 -4.30
N ALA A 46 8.61 6.21 -3.83
CA ALA A 46 9.47 5.24 -3.17
C ALA A 46 10.66 4.83 -4.04
N LEU A 47 10.45 4.55 -5.33
CA LEU A 47 11.55 4.28 -6.27
C LEU A 47 12.48 5.48 -6.41
N GLY A 48 11.93 6.70 -6.51
CA GLY A 48 12.70 7.94 -6.55
C GLY A 48 13.58 8.13 -5.30
N ILE A 49 13.05 7.82 -4.10
CA ILE A 49 13.83 7.84 -2.85
C ILE A 49 14.97 6.83 -2.90
N LYS A 50 14.67 5.60 -3.32
CA LYS A 50 15.66 4.51 -3.39
C LYS A 50 16.77 4.79 -4.40
N ARG A 51 16.46 5.42 -5.54
CA ARG A 51 17.50 5.87 -6.49
C ARG A 51 18.40 6.95 -5.90
N ARG A 52 17.84 8.03 -5.35
CA ARG A 52 18.64 9.16 -4.83
C ARG A 52 19.47 8.79 -3.60
N THR A 53 19.07 7.75 -2.87
CA THR A 53 19.82 7.20 -1.73
C THR A 53 20.76 6.06 -2.11
N GLY A 54 20.90 5.73 -3.40
CA GLY A 54 21.83 4.70 -3.88
C GLY A 54 21.38 3.26 -3.61
N GLN A 55 20.15 3.03 -3.17
CA GLN A 55 19.59 1.69 -2.94
C GLN A 55 19.21 0.98 -4.24
N LEU A 56 18.90 1.73 -5.30
CA LEU A 56 18.58 1.20 -6.63
C LEU A 56 19.36 1.94 -7.71
N THR A 57 19.81 1.18 -8.71
CA THR A 57 20.25 1.74 -9.98
C THR A 57 19.05 2.20 -10.82
N GLU A 58 19.31 2.96 -11.88
CA GLU A 58 18.29 3.34 -12.84
C GLU A 58 17.60 2.13 -13.48
N ALA A 59 18.38 1.13 -13.91
CA ALA A 59 17.84 -0.09 -14.51
C ALA A 59 16.98 -0.89 -13.54
N GLN A 60 17.38 -1.01 -12.27
CA GLN A 60 16.58 -1.69 -11.24
C GLN A 60 15.27 -0.95 -10.97
N SER A 61 15.30 0.38 -10.92
CA SER A 61 14.10 1.20 -10.75
C SER A 61 13.14 1.07 -11.94
N ALA A 62 13.65 1.05 -13.17
CA ALA A 62 12.82 0.87 -14.37
C ALA A 62 12.16 -0.52 -14.37
N PHE A 63 12.91 -1.57 -14.02
CA PHE A 63 12.36 -2.93 -13.89
C PHE A 63 11.30 -3.02 -12.79
N ALA A 64 11.52 -2.39 -11.63
CA ALA A 64 10.53 -2.36 -10.55
C ALA A 64 9.25 -1.63 -10.95
N TRP A 65 9.37 -0.53 -11.71
CA TRP A 65 8.21 0.18 -12.26
C TRP A 65 7.41 -0.69 -13.22
N GLN A 66 8.07 -1.35 -14.17
CA GLN A 66 7.42 -2.26 -15.11
C GLN A 66 6.72 -3.43 -14.38
N SER A 67 7.35 -3.97 -13.33
CA SER A 67 6.76 -5.04 -12.51
C SER A 67 5.49 -4.57 -11.80
N PHE A 68 5.50 -3.34 -11.27
CA PHE A 68 4.32 -2.72 -10.66
C PHE A 68 3.20 -2.47 -11.68
N GLU A 69 3.52 -1.98 -12.87
CA GLU A 69 2.53 -1.79 -13.95
C GLU A 69 1.89 -3.12 -14.35
N GLN A 70 2.68 -4.19 -14.47
CA GLN A 70 2.16 -5.52 -14.74
C GLN A 70 1.22 -6.00 -13.64
N LEU A 71 1.59 -5.80 -12.37
CA LEU A 71 0.75 -6.14 -11.21
C LEU A 71 -0.61 -5.41 -11.27
N CYS A 72 -0.61 -4.11 -11.62
CA CYS A 72 -1.83 -3.32 -11.77
C CYS A 72 -2.69 -3.76 -12.97
N ALA A 73 -2.07 -4.35 -14.00
CA ALA A 73 -2.78 -4.82 -15.18
C ALA A 73 -3.39 -6.22 -14.99
N SER A 74 -2.85 -7.05 -14.10
CA SER A 74 -3.31 -8.43 -13.87
C SER A 74 -4.03 -8.64 -12.55
N ASP A 75 -3.37 -8.36 -11.43
CA ASP A 75 -3.74 -8.94 -10.14
C ASP A 75 -4.20 -7.91 -9.11
N LEU A 76 -3.87 -6.62 -9.31
CA LEU A 76 -4.20 -5.51 -8.41
C LEU A 76 -5.19 -4.55 -9.07
N GLN A 77 -6.41 -4.48 -8.54
CA GLN A 77 -7.40 -3.52 -9.00
C GLN A 77 -7.17 -2.14 -8.35
N LEU A 78 -6.89 -1.13 -9.18
CA LEU A 78 -6.81 0.26 -8.74
C LEU A 78 -8.20 0.88 -8.61
N THR A 79 -8.52 1.41 -7.44
CA THR A 79 -9.80 2.08 -7.16
C THR A 79 -9.64 3.60 -7.25
N PRO A 80 -10.55 4.32 -7.93
CA PRO A 80 -10.58 5.78 -7.85
C PRO A 80 -10.82 6.22 -6.40
N ILE A 81 -10.31 7.39 -6.05
CA ILE A 81 -10.49 7.97 -4.72
C ILE A 81 -11.33 9.23 -4.87
N GLU A 82 -12.56 9.17 -4.36
CA GLU A 82 -13.48 10.30 -4.45
C GLU A 82 -13.12 11.40 -3.43
N PRO A 83 -13.41 12.68 -3.72
CA PRO A 83 -13.09 13.80 -2.83
C PRO A 83 -13.48 13.63 -1.34
N PRO A 84 -14.64 13.02 -0.98
CA PRO A 84 -14.98 12.77 0.42
C PRO A 84 -13.99 11.85 1.17
N VAL A 85 -13.33 10.94 0.45
CA VAL A 85 -12.33 10.04 1.05
C VAL A 85 -11.09 10.81 1.47
N PHE A 86 -10.67 11.82 0.70
CA PHE A 86 -9.58 12.72 1.09
C PHE A 86 -9.92 13.53 2.33
N HIS A 87 -11.16 14.03 2.46
CA HIS A 87 -11.59 14.71 3.69
C HIS A 87 -11.54 13.76 4.89
N ARG A 88 -11.99 12.50 4.73
CA ARG A 88 -11.90 11.49 5.79
C ARG A 88 -10.44 11.21 6.18
N ALA A 89 -9.54 11.12 5.19
CA ALA A 89 -8.10 10.98 5.43
C ALA A 89 -7.53 12.17 6.21
N ALA A 90 -7.92 13.40 5.86
CA ALA A 90 -7.51 14.60 6.58
C ALA A 90 -7.95 14.56 8.06
N LEU A 91 -9.19 14.14 8.35
CA LEU A 91 -9.65 13.99 9.74
C LEU A 91 -8.87 12.91 10.50
N LEU A 92 -8.52 11.80 9.85
CA LEU A 92 -7.68 10.76 10.46
C LEU A 92 -6.28 11.29 10.78
N ALA A 93 -5.65 12.03 9.86
CA ALA A 93 -4.32 12.60 10.04
C ALA A 93 -4.28 13.73 11.09
N LEU A 94 -5.36 14.51 11.22
CA LEU A 94 -5.48 15.56 12.25
C LEU A 94 -5.63 14.99 13.67
N ASP A 95 -6.19 13.78 13.80
CA ASP A 95 -6.26 13.09 15.08
C ASP A 95 -4.87 12.57 15.48
N ALA A 96 -4.19 13.34 16.33
CA ALA A 96 -2.86 13.03 16.83
C ALA A 96 -2.76 11.67 17.52
N SER A 97 -3.87 11.10 18.02
CA SER A 97 -3.88 9.78 18.63
C SER A 97 -3.71 8.62 17.63
N THR A 98 -3.89 8.90 16.34
CA THR A 98 -3.67 7.92 15.28
C THR A 98 -2.20 7.77 14.93
N GLY A 99 -1.43 8.88 14.96
CA GLY A 99 -0.04 8.92 14.49
C GLY A 99 0.13 8.71 12.98
N LEU A 100 -0.95 8.73 12.19
CA LEU A 100 -0.92 8.47 10.76
C LEU A 100 -0.34 9.66 9.99
N CYS A 101 0.57 9.38 9.05
CA CYS A 101 0.95 10.38 8.06
C CYS A 101 -0.16 10.53 6.99
N ALA A 102 -0.04 11.54 6.11
CA ALA A 102 -1.05 11.80 5.09
C ALA A 102 -1.32 10.60 4.17
N GLY A 103 -0.26 9.88 3.76
CA GLY A 103 -0.38 8.68 2.92
C GLY A 103 -1.10 7.54 3.64
N ASP A 104 -0.67 7.19 4.85
CA ASP A 104 -1.29 6.12 5.64
C ASP A 104 -2.76 6.42 5.97
N ALA A 105 -3.06 7.69 6.28
CA ALA A 105 -4.42 8.14 6.52
C ALA A 105 -5.30 8.00 5.27
N LEU A 106 -4.74 8.27 4.08
CA LEU A 106 -5.44 8.08 2.80
C LEU A 106 -5.65 6.60 2.47
N HIS A 107 -4.65 5.75 2.73
CA HIS A 107 -4.79 4.30 2.60
C HIS A 107 -5.90 3.76 3.51
N LEU A 108 -5.91 4.13 4.78
CA LEU A 108 -6.94 3.70 5.73
C LEU A 108 -8.33 4.23 5.34
N ALA A 109 -8.44 5.49 4.94
CA ALA A 109 -9.71 6.08 4.50
C ALA A 109 -10.25 5.36 3.26
N THR A 110 -9.40 5.05 2.28
CA THR A 110 -9.77 4.34 1.06
C THR A 110 -10.16 2.90 1.36
N ALA A 111 -9.42 2.18 2.20
CA ALA A 111 -9.76 0.83 2.62
C ALA A 111 -11.15 0.77 3.27
N LEU A 112 -11.51 1.77 4.07
CA LEU A 112 -12.83 1.89 4.69
C LEU A 112 -13.93 2.22 3.67
N ASP A 113 -13.63 3.05 2.68
CA ASP A 113 -14.56 3.42 1.61
C ASP A 113 -14.89 2.21 0.71
N CYS A 114 -13.86 1.44 0.32
CA CYS A 114 -14.01 0.19 -0.41
C CYS A 114 -14.60 -0.96 0.42
N LYS A 115 -14.85 -0.75 1.71
CA LYS A 115 -15.34 -1.78 2.66
C LYS A 115 -14.42 -3.01 2.73
N ALA A 116 -13.12 -2.79 2.60
CA ALA A 116 -12.13 -3.85 2.72
C ALA A 116 -12.23 -4.50 4.11
N LYS A 117 -12.15 -5.84 4.15
CA LYS A 117 -12.15 -6.60 5.41
C LYS A 117 -10.74 -6.82 5.94
N THR A 118 -9.76 -6.78 5.05
CA THR A 118 -8.36 -7.05 5.33
C THR A 118 -7.49 -5.95 4.72
N ILE A 119 -6.39 -5.60 5.38
CA ILE A 119 -5.36 -4.71 4.84
C ILE A 119 -3.99 -5.40 4.87
N ALA A 120 -3.26 -5.36 3.76
CA ALA A 120 -1.89 -5.81 3.66
C ALA A 120 -0.99 -4.56 3.75
N THR A 121 -0.24 -4.40 4.84
CA THR A 121 0.68 -3.27 5.06
C THR A 121 1.89 -3.74 5.86
N LEU A 122 3.07 -3.19 5.54
CA LEU A 122 4.29 -3.37 6.32
C LEU A 122 4.50 -2.22 7.33
N ASP A 123 3.60 -1.23 7.36
CA ASP A 123 3.62 -0.15 8.33
C ASP A 123 2.82 -0.53 9.59
N ALA A 124 3.50 -0.52 10.74
CA ALA A 124 2.91 -0.93 12.01
C ALA A 124 1.84 0.06 12.50
N ILE A 125 2.01 1.36 12.24
CA ILE A 125 1.06 2.41 12.65
C ILE A 125 -0.22 2.26 11.84
N LEU A 126 -0.13 2.05 10.52
CA LEU A 126 -1.27 1.77 9.66
C LEU A 126 -1.96 0.46 10.07
N ALA A 127 -1.20 -0.61 10.31
CA ALA A 127 -1.73 -1.89 10.77
C ALA A 127 -2.54 -1.74 12.07
N ASP A 128 -2.03 -1.02 13.06
CA ASP A 128 -2.71 -0.83 14.34
C ASP A 128 -3.96 0.04 14.23
N ASN A 129 -3.92 1.10 13.42
CA ASN A 129 -5.10 1.91 13.15
C ASN A 129 -6.18 1.14 12.37
N SER A 130 -5.79 0.24 11.46
CA SER A 130 -6.74 -0.61 10.74
C SER A 130 -7.53 -1.53 11.69
N LYS A 131 -6.86 -2.12 12.69
CA LYS A 131 -7.51 -2.94 13.73
C LYS A 131 -8.56 -2.14 14.49
N LYS A 132 -8.24 -0.91 14.91
CA LYS A 132 -9.17 0.00 15.59
C LYS A 132 -10.41 0.33 14.74
N LYS A 133 -10.28 0.27 13.41
CA LYS A 133 -11.38 0.47 12.45
C LYS A 133 -12.00 -0.84 11.95
N LYS A 134 -11.70 -1.98 12.59
CA LYS A 134 -12.22 -3.32 12.26
C LYS A 134 -11.83 -3.84 10.88
N ILE A 135 -10.70 -3.38 10.34
CA ILE A 135 -10.04 -3.98 9.17
C ILE A 135 -8.90 -4.84 9.70
N LYS A 136 -8.86 -6.13 9.31
CA LYS A 136 -7.86 -7.08 9.81
C LYS A 136 -6.53 -6.89 9.04
N PRO A 137 -5.39 -6.63 9.70
CA PRO A 137 -4.12 -6.66 8.98
C PRO A 137 -3.73 -8.09 8.59
N VAL A 138 -3.05 -8.23 7.46
CA VAL A 138 -2.37 -9.47 7.06
C VAL A 138 -1.21 -9.74 8.04
N ASP A 139 -1.04 -11.01 8.37
CA ASP A 139 0.13 -11.52 9.08
C ASP A 139 1.04 -12.19 8.04
N PHE A 140 2.26 -11.68 7.88
CA PHE A 140 3.19 -12.03 6.79
C PHE A 140 4.22 -13.08 7.21
#